data_AF-A0AA41HE39-F1
#
_entry.id   AF-A0AA41HE39-F1
#
_cell.length_a   1.000
_cell.length_b   1.000
_cell.length_c   1.000
_cell.angle_alpha   90.00
_cell.angle_beta   90.00
_cell.angle_gamma   90.00
#
_symmetry.space_group_name_H-M   'P 1'
#
loop_
_entity.id
_entity.type
_entity.pdbx_description
1 polymer ?
#
loop_
_entity_poly.entity_id
_entity_poly.type
_entity_poly.pdbx_seq_one_letter_code
_entity_poly.pdbx_strand_id
1 'polypeptide(L)'
;GQIATLKDSGASIVIASQSMSNQGGSVLASGDATLAVTGAVNNARGTIQAQRDLQLTAGGALNNASGVIEAVTAASSLTLQASTIDNSAGRVVNVGTGAATVSAQGLVTNSGLIAGNGSLDLAAGTLRNLTGGSVLSGQRMGLDVAQQLDNQGVVNSGGTLTFNQTTAIVNNSGQIVSAGQATIAAGVLNNDGGQIATLKDSGASIVIASQSMSNQGGSVLASGDATLAVTGAVNNARGTIQAQRDLQLTAGGALNNASGVIEAVTAASSLTLQASTIDNSAGRVVNVGTGAATVSAQGL
;
A
#
# COMPACT_ATOMS: atom_id res chain seq x y z
N GLY A 1 -12.98 31.61 1.51
CA GLY A 1 -14.41 31.74 1.87
C GLY A 1 -14.86 30.54 2.69
N GLN A 2 -16.09 30.53 3.19
CA GLN A 2 -16.64 29.43 3.97
C GLN A 2 -18.02 29.03 3.45
N ILE A 3 -18.23 27.73 3.27
CA ILE A 3 -19.55 27.09 3.11
C ILE A 3 -19.69 26.18 4.33
N ALA A 4 -20.67 26.45 5.20
CA ALA A 4 -20.84 25.65 6.40
C ALA A 4 -22.31 25.53 6.76
N THR A 5 -22.68 24.38 7.31
CA THR A 5 -23.92 24.24 8.06
C THR A 5 -23.69 24.61 9.52
N LEU A 6 -24.76 24.93 10.25
CA LEU A 6 -24.67 25.15 11.69
C LEU A 6 -24.07 23.91 12.38
N LYS A 7 -23.11 24.13 13.28
CA LYS A 7 -22.47 23.06 14.05
C LYS A 7 -23.52 22.26 14.84
N ASP A 8 -23.34 20.94 14.89
CA ASP A 8 -24.20 19.99 15.60
C ASP A 8 -25.66 19.94 15.10
N SER A 9 -25.97 20.55 13.95
CA SER A 9 -27.31 20.52 13.34
C SER A 9 -27.65 19.20 12.64
N GLY A 10 -26.63 18.39 12.33
CA GLY A 10 -26.78 17.20 11.49
C GLY A 10 -27.09 17.50 10.01
N ALA A 11 -27.14 18.78 9.62
CA ALA A 11 -27.45 19.20 8.26
C ALA A 11 -26.32 18.86 7.29
N SER A 12 -26.70 18.37 6.11
CA SER A 12 -25.77 17.97 5.05
C SER A 12 -25.49 19.12 4.06
N ILE A 13 -24.35 19.04 3.38
CA ILE A 13 -23.99 19.91 2.26
C ILE A 13 -24.08 19.10 0.97
N VAL A 14 -24.73 19.66 -0.05
CA VAL A 14 -24.69 19.15 -1.43
C VAL A 14 -24.18 20.25 -2.35
N ILE A 15 -23.11 19.97 -3.08
CA ILE A 15 -22.55 20.90 -4.07
C ILE A 15 -22.49 20.19 -5.42
N ALA A 16 -23.15 20.77 -6.42
CA ALA A 16 -23.05 20.37 -7.81
C ALA A 16 -22.48 21.54 -8.62
N SER A 17 -21.35 21.34 -9.29
CA SER A 17 -20.71 22.40 -10.08
C SER A 17 -19.87 21.86 -11.24
N GLN A 18 -19.48 22.73 -12.16
CA GLN A 18 -18.52 22.38 -13.21
C GLN A 18 -17.08 22.38 -12.70
N SER A 19 -16.76 23.30 -11.80
CA SER A 19 -15.46 23.39 -11.15
C SER A 19 -15.65 23.89 -9.72
N MET A 20 -14.69 23.60 -8.85
CA MET A 20 -14.69 24.14 -7.48
C MET A 20 -13.29 24.63 -7.12
N SER A 21 -13.21 25.82 -6.54
CA SER A 21 -12.04 26.29 -5.81
C SER A 21 -12.41 26.52 -4.36
N ASN A 22 -11.81 25.73 -3.48
CA ASN A 22 -11.80 25.88 -2.03
C ASN A 22 -10.38 26.22 -1.53
N GLN A 23 -9.55 26.85 -2.36
CA GLN A 23 -8.18 27.19 -2.00
C GLN A 23 -8.16 28.13 -0.78
N GLY A 24 -7.53 27.70 0.32
CA GLY A 24 -7.55 28.45 1.59
C GLY A 24 -8.94 28.64 2.21
N GLY A 25 -9.96 27.94 1.70
CA GLY A 25 -11.34 28.03 2.13
C GLY A 25 -11.75 26.88 3.05
N SER A 26 -13.02 26.86 3.44
CA SER A 26 -13.61 25.76 4.20
C SER A 26 -14.99 25.36 3.68
N VAL A 27 -15.22 24.05 3.58
CA VAL A 27 -16.52 23.40 3.38
C VAL A 27 -16.74 22.50 4.59
N LEU A 28 -17.69 22.84 5.46
CA LEU A 28 -17.90 22.19 6.77
C LEU A 28 -19.36 21.72 6.93
N ALA A 29 -19.61 20.43 6.74
CA ALA A 29 -20.94 19.83 6.94
C ALA A 29 -21.07 19.20 8.32
N SER A 30 -22.15 19.54 9.05
CA SER A 30 -22.49 18.93 10.34
C SER A 30 -23.12 17.54 10.18
N GLY A 31 -23.60 17.21 8.99
CA GLY A 31 -24.04 15.88 8.56
C GLY A 31 -23.11 15.33 7.49
N ASP A 32 -23.69 14.89 6.37
CA ASP A 32 -22.94 14.38 5.22
C ASP A 32 -22.48 15.54 4.32
N ALA A 33 -21.45 15.32 3.52
CA ALA A 33 -21.14 16.20 2.40
C ALA A 33 -21.03 15.40 1.10
N THR A 34 -21.81 15.84 0.10
CA THR A 34 -21.76 15.30 -1.26
C THR A 34 -21.33 16.39 -2.23
N LEU A 35 -20.14 16.25 -2.80
CA LEU A 35 -19.57 17.17 -3.77
C LEU A 35 -19.47 16.46 -5.12
N ALA A 36 -20.34 16.83 -6.06
CA ALA A 36 -20.36 16.32 -7.43
C ALA A 36 -19.87 17.42 -8.39
N VAL A 37 -18.57 17.39 -8.71
CA VAL A 37 -17.92 18.39 -9.56
C VAL A 37 -17.51 17.73 -10.88
N THR A 38 -18.05 18.20 -12.01
CA THR A 38 -17.77 17.54 -13.32
C THR A 38 -16.38 17.82 -13.87
N GLY A 39 -15.70 18.85 -13.36
CA GLY A 39 -14.33 19.23 -13.71
C GLY A 39 -13.38 19.16 -12.52
N ALA A 40 -12.46 20.12 -12.44
CA ALA A 40 -11.41 20.13 -11.43
C ALA A 40 -11.90 20.66 -10.06
N VAL A 41 -11.30 20.13 -9.00
CA VAL A 41 -11.48 20.59 -7.62
C VAL A 41 -10.13 21.04 -7.07
N ASN A 42 -10.02 22.30 -6.68
CA ASN A 42 -8.85 22.84 -6.01
C ASN A 42 -9.14 23.05 -4.52
N ASN A 43 -8.68 22.13 -3.68
CA ASN A 43 -8.70 22.20 -2.23
C ASN A 43 -7.33 22.54 -1.62
N ALA A 44 -6.41 23.14 -2.38
CA ALA A 44 -5.07 23.42 -1.88
C ALA A 44 -5.12 24.38 -0.68
N ARG A 45 -4.49 24.00 0.44
CA ARG A 45 -4.57 24.72 1.73
C ARG A 45 -6.00 24.95 2.26
N GLY A 46 -6.99 24.27 1.69
CA GLY A 46 -8.39 24.35 2.08
C GLY A 46 -8.80 23.19 2.97
N THR A 47 -10.01 23.26 3.51
CA THR A 47 -10.62 22.18 4.30
C THR A 47 -11.96 21.78 3.68
N ILE A 48 -12.16 20.49 3.44
CA ILE A 48 -13.46 19.87 3.17
C ILE A 48 -13.69 18.84 4.26
N GLN A 49 -14.72 19.02 5.08
CA GLN A 49 -15.01 18.18 6.22
C GLN A 49 -16.49 17.85 6.28
N ALA A 50 -16.81 16.57 6.51
CA ALA A 50 -18.14 16.11 6.88
C ALA A 50 -18.08 15.44 8.25
N GLN A 51 -19.01 15.75 9.15
CA GLN A 51 -19.09 15.02 10.41
C GLN A 51 -19.52 13.57 10.17
N ARG A 52 -20.42 13.30 9.21
CA ARG A 52 -20.81 11.94 8.79
C ARG A 52 -20.10 11.57 7.48
N ASP A 53 -20.81 11.06 6.49
CA ASP A 53 -20.19 10.54 5.27
C ASP A 53 -19.70 11.68 4.37
N LEU A 54 -18.51 11.51 3.78
CA LEU A 54 -17.97 12.42 2.78
C LEU A 54 -17.86 11.70 1.42
N GLN A 55 -18.62 12.18 0.44
CA GLN A 55 -18.49 11.78 -0.96
C GLN A 55 -18.02 12.98 -1.78
N LEU A 56 -16.86 12.86 -2.41
CA LEU A 56 -16.33 13.85 -3.35
C LEU A 56 -15.99 13.17 -4.67
N THR A 57 -16.64 13.62 -5.74
CA THR A 57 -16.35 13.20 -7.12
C THR A 57 -15.92 14.42 -7.91
N ALA A 58 -14.71 14.36 -8.47
CA ALA A 58 -14.17 15.33 -9.43
C ALA A 58 -14.00 14.65 -10.79
N GLY A 59 -14.68 15.12 -11.83
CA GLY A 59 -14.44 14.60 -13.18
C GLY A 59 -13.06 14.96 -13.72
N GLY A 60 -12.42 16.00 -13.17
CA GLY A 60 -11.05 16.42 -13.49
C GLY A 60 -10.03 16.10 -12.38
N ALA A 61 -8.97 16.91 -12.33
CA ALA A 61 -7.94 16.82 -11.30
C ALA A 61 -8.47 17.31 -9.94
N LEU A 62 -8.11 16.59 -8.88
CA LEU A 62 -8.28 17.02 -7.50
C LEU A 62 -6.92 17.44 -6.93
N ASN A 63 -6.77 18.72 -6.61
CA ASN A 63 -5.61 19.24 -5.90
C ASN A 63 -5.95 19.41 -4.40
N ASN A 64 -5.36 18.57 -3.55
CA ASN A 64 -5.43 18.64 -2.09
C ASN A 64 -4.06 19.00 -1.46
N ALA A 65 -3.19 19.69 -2.19
CA ALA A 65 -1.85 20.03 -1.71
C ALA A 65 -1.94 20.92 -0.44
N SER A 66 -1.34 20.46 0.65
CA SER A 66 -1.46 21.07 1.99
C SER A 66 -2.92 21.29 2.45
N GLY A 67 -3.88 20.62 1.83
CA GLY A 67 -5.30 20.70 2.17
C GLY A 67 -5.75 19.55 3.07
N VAL A 68 -6.99 19.64 3.54
CA VAL A 68 -7.66 18.61 4.36
C VAL A 68 -8.96 18.20 3.68
N ILE A 69 -9.14 16.89 3.53
CA ILE A 69 -10.38 16.23 3.12
C ILE A 69 -10.63 15.14 4.17
N GLU A 70 -11.68 15.27 4.98
CA GLU A 70 -11.92 14.29 6.04
C GLU A 70 -13.39 14.05 6.41
N ALA A 71 -13.67 12.83 6.84
CA ALA A 71 -14.92 12.42 7.49
C ALA A 71 -14.62 12.06 8.96
N VAL A 72 -15.38 12.58 9.93
CA VAL A 72 -14.89 12.69 11.33
C VAL A 72 -15.53 11.74 12.35
N THR A 73 -16.81 11.40 12.26
CA THR A 73 -17.49 10.64 13.32
C THR A 73 -17.22 9.13 13.27
N ALA A 74 -17.43 8.43 14.39
CA ALA A 74 -17.02 7.03 14.57
C ALA A 74 -17.56 6.02 13.53
N ALA A 75 -18.68 6.33 12.87
CA ALA A 75 -19.29 5.50 11.84
C ALA A 75 -19.17 6.06 10.42
N SER A 76 -18.46 7.18 10.22
CA SER A 76 -18.36 7.81 8.91
C SER A 76 -17.61 6.94 7.90
N SER A 77 -17.92 7.16 6.63
CA SER A 77 -17.19 6.66 5.47
C SER A 77 -16.67 7.82 4.63
N LEU A 78 -15.66 7.53 3.81
CA LEU A 78 -15.06 8.48 2.87
C LEU A 78 -15.03 7.85 1.49
N THR A 79 -15.58 8.53 0.49
CA THR A 79 -15.40 8.17 -0.92
C THR A 79 -14.84 9.37 -1.67
N LEU A 80 -13.65 9.22 -2.23
CA LEU A 80 -12.97 10.23 -3.02
C LEU A 80 -12.67 9.68 -4.41
N GLN A 81 -13.21 10.31 -5.45
CA GLN A 81 -12.95 9.94 -6.85
C GLN A 81 -12.48 11.16 -7.65
N ALA A 82 -11.42 10.99 -8.44
CA ALA A 82 -10.95 12.00 -9.37
C ALA A 82 -10.34 11.41 -10.65
N SER A 83 -10.03 12.24 -11.65
CA SER A 83 -9.15 11.81 -12.75
C SER A 83 -7.70 11.64 -12.28
N THR A 84 -7.22 12.58 -11.47
CA THR A 84 -5.92 12.53 -10.76
C THR A 84 -6.07 13.15 -9.38
N ILE A 85 -5.28 12.70 -8.40
CA ILE A 85 -5.27 13.23 -7.03
C ILE A 85 -3.86 13.67 -6.68
N ASP A 86 -3.71 14.93 -6.29
CA ASP A 86 -2.49 15.45 -5.65
C ASP A 86 -2.76 15.68 -4.16
N ASN A 87 -2.19 14.83 -3.31
CA ASN A 87 -2.23 14.93 -1.85
C ASN A 87 -0.85 15.34 -1.28
N SER A 88 -0.10 16.16 -2.00
CA SER A 88 1.24 16.60 -1.57
C SER A 88 1.17 17.41 -0.27
N ALA A 89 1.82 16.91 0.80
CA ALA A 89 1.69 17.43 2.16
C ALA A 89 0.24 17.63 2.64
N GLY A 90 -0.73 16.96 2.00
CA GLY A 90 -2.15 17.06 2.29
C GLY A 90 -2.63 15.97 3.22
N ARG A 91 -3.92 15.99 3.51
CA ARG A 91 -4.59 14.99 4.34
C ARG A 91 -5.92 14.55 3.69
N VAL A 92 -6.07 13.25 3.46
CA VAL A 92 -7.30 12.59 3.02
C VAL A 92 -7.58 11.47 4.02
N VAL A 93 -8.53 11.65 4.93
CA VAL A 93 -8.72 10.70 6.04
C VAL A 93 -10.18 10.43 6.38
N ASN A 94 -10.52 9.15 6.58
CA ASN A 94 -11.69 8.78 7.36
C ASN A 94 -11.29 8.49 8.80
N VAL A 95 -11.73 9.34 9.73
CA VAL A 95 -11.49 9.15 11.17
C VAL A 95 -12.45 8.10 11.75
N GLY A 96 -13.61 7.89 11.11
CA GLY A 96 -14.55 6.82 11.43
C GLY A 96 -14.03 5.42 11.13
N THR A 97 -14.73 4.41 11.65
CA THR A 97 -14.43 2.99 11.43
C THR A 97 -15.03 2.44 10.13
N GLY A 98 -15.81 3.24 9.40
CA GLY A 98 -16.32 2.91 8.07
C GLY A 98 -15.21 2.84 7.02
N ALA A 99 -15.57 2.34 5.83
CA ALA A 99 -14.63 2.22 4.73
C ALA A 99 -14.19 3.61 4.22
N ALA A 100 -12.91 3.70 3.83
CA ALA A 100 -12.37 4.76 3.03
C ALA A 100 -12.04 4.22 1.63
N THR A 101 -12.51 4.92 0.60
CA THR A 101 -12.20 4.62 -0.80
C THR A 101 -11.58 5.85 -1.43
N VAL A 102 -10.39 5.70 -2.00
CA VAL A 102 -9.67 6.75 -2.73
C VAL A 102 -9.34 6.25 -4.13
N SER A 103 -9.97 6.81 -5.15
CA SER A 103 -9.84 6.35 -6.52
C SER A 103 -9.42 7.47 -7.46
N ALA A 104 -8.38 7.23 -8.24
CA ALA A 104 -8.01 8.05 -9.39
C ALA A 104 -7.99 7.19 -10.66
N GLN A 105 -8.44 7.74 -11.80
CA GLN A 105 -8.28 7.03 -13.08
C GLN A 105 -6.81 6.93 -13.50
N GLY A 106 -6.05 8.02 -13.29
CA GLY A 106 -4.63 8.12 -13.62
C GLY A 106 -3.75 8.03 -12.38
N LEU A 107 -3.29 9.19 -11.91
CA LEU A 107 -2.25 9.30 -10.89
C LEU A 107 -2.80 9.71 -9.53
N VAL A 108 -2.33 9.06 -8.47
CA VAL A 108 -2.34 9.55 -7.09
C VAL A 108 -0.91 9.91 -6.69
N THR A 109 -0.66 11.17 -6.37
CA THR A 109 0.59 11.63 -5.75
C THR A 109 0.36 11.89 -4.28
N ASN A 110 1.14 11.28 -3.41
CA ASN A 110 1.05 11.45 -1.97
C ASN A 110 2.43 11.74 -1.38
N SER A 111 2.56 12.87 -0.70
CA SER A 111 3.64 13.15 0.26
C SER A 111 3.09 13.61 1.62
N GLY A 112 1.79 13.40 1.83
CA GLY A 112 1.08 13.66 3.07
C GLY A 112 0.43 12.37 3.59
N LEU A 113 -0.80 12.47 4.07
CA LEU A 113 -1.52 11.35 4.68
C LEU A 113 -2.76 10.97 3.86
N ILE A 114 -2.84 9.69 3.48
CA ILE A 114 -4.08 9.04 3.05
C ILE A 114 -4.38 7.94 4.08
N ALA A 115 -5.50 8.01 4.79
CA ALA A 115 -5.79 7.00 5.82
C ALA A 115 -7.26 6.71 6.07
N GLY A 116 -7.54 5.53 6.62
CA GLY A 116 -8.85 5.20 7.20
C GLY A 116 -8.68 4.37 8.47
N ASN A 117 -9.39 4.70 9.54
CA ASN A 117 -9.41 3.83 10.73
C ASN A 117 -10.14 2.49 10.47
N GLY A 118 -11.05 2.48 9.49
CA GLY A 118 -11.64 1.26 8.92
C GLY A 118 -10.77 0.59 7.86
N SER A 119 -11.41 -0.04 6.88
CA SER A 119 -10.74 -0.52 5.67
C SER A 119 -10.38 0.62 4.75
N LEU A 120 -9.27 0.49 4.01
CA LEU A 120 -8.89 1.42 2.94
C LEU A 120 -8.78 0.68 1.62
N ASP A 121 -9.55 1.11 0.62
CA ASP A 121 -9.38 0.70 -0.77
C ASP A 121 -8.84 1.89 -1.57
N LEU A 122 -7.65 1.73 -2.16
CA LEU A 122 -7.01 2.75 -2.99
C LEU A 122 -6.81 2.22 -4.41
N ALA A 123 -7.45 2.87 -5.38
CA ALA A 123 -7.36 2.52 -6.79
C ALA A 123 -6.70 3.64 -7.60
N ALA A 124 -5.76 3.29 -8.47
CA ALA A 124 -5.08 4.24 -9.35
C ALA A 124 -4.53 3.56 -10.60
N GLY A 125 -4.28 4.30 -11.67
CA GLY A 125 -3.32 3.85 -12.69
C GLY A 125 -1.91 3.77 -12.10
N THR A 126 -1.49 4.84 -11.42
CA THR A 126 -0.20 4.93 -10.73
C THR A 126 -0.38 5.54 -9.34
N LEU A 127 0.26 4.96 -8.33
CA LEU A 127 0.37 5.53 -6.99
C LEU A 127 1.83 5.91 -6.73
N ARG A 128 2.09 7.20 -6.53
CA ARG A 128 3.39 7.72 -6.07
C ARG A 128 3.27 8.13 -4.61
N ASN A 129 3.63 7.22 -3.71
CA ASN A 129 3.77 7.51 -2.29
C ASN A 129 5.20 7.95 -2.00
N LEU A 130 5.46 9.26 -2.15
CA LEU A 130 6.78 9.87 -2.04
C LEU A 130 7.29 9.88 -0.59
N THR A 131 8.54 10.29 -0.39
CA THR A 131 9.10 10.51 0.94
C THR A 131 8.20 11.43 1.78
N GLY A 132 7.95 11.04 3.04
CA GLY A 132 7.00 11.73 3.93
C GLY A 132 5.53 11.32 3.72
N GLY A 133 5.22 10.62 2.62
CA GLY A 133 3.91 10.06 2.34
C GLY A 133 3.58 8.85 3.20
N SER A 134 2.34 8.80 3.68
CA SER A 134 1.76 7.67 4.42
C SER A 134 0.42 7.25 3.83
N VAL A 135 0.26 5.96 3.58
CA VAL A 135 -1.00 5.30 3.21
C VAL A 135 -1.31 4.28 4.30
N LEU A 136 -2.34 4.53 5.12
CA LEU A 136 -2.60 3.78 6.36
C LEU A 136 -4.03 3.24 6.42
N SER A 137 -4.21 2.01 6.90
CA SER A 137 -5.52 1.48 7.29
C SER A 137 -5.50 0.94 8.71
N GLY A 138 -6.60 1.10 9.44
CA GLY A 138 -6.78 0.43 10.74
C GLY A 138 -7.24 -1.02 10.61
N GLN A 139 -7.87 -1.36 9.47
CA GLN A 139 -8.28 -2.73 9.13
C GLN A 139 -7.61 -3.16 7.81
N ARG A 140 -8.29 -3.96 6.97
CA ARG A 140 -7.75 -4.40 5.67
C ARG A 140 -7.41 -3.23 4.76
N MET A 141 -6.41 -3.44 3.91
CA MET A 141 -6.01 -2.53 2.83
C MET A 141 -6.07 -3.26 1.48
N GLY A 142 -6.80 -2.69 0.52
CA GLY A 142 -6.75 -3.06 -0.89
C GLY A 142 -6.04 -1.98 -1.70
N LEU A 143 -5.05 -2.37 -2.49
CA LEU A 143 -4.33 -1.48 -3.41
C LEU A 143 -4.51 -1.95 -4.85
N ASP A 144 -5.50 -1.38 -5.53
CA ASP A 144 -5.83 -1.67 -6.92
C ASP A 144 -5.09 -0.68 -7.85
N VAL A 145 -3.76 -0.79 -7.88
CA VAL A 145 -2.89 0.12 -8.64
C VAL A 145 -2.47 -0.54 -9.96
N ALA A 146 -3.15 -0.18 -11.04
CA ALA A 146 -3.17 -0.95 -12.29
C ALA A 146 -1.81 -1.03 -13.03
N GLN A 147 -0.98 0.02 -12.94
CA GLN A 147 0.26 0.12 -13.72
C GLN A 147 1.49 0.13 -12.82
N GLN A 148 1.56 1.05 -11.85
CA GLN A 148 2.78 1.23 -11.05
C GLN A 148 2.53 1.76 -9.64
N LEU A 149 3.10 1.09 -8.64
CA LEU A 149 3.23 1.58 -7.28
C LEU A 149 4.68 2.02 -7.05
N ASP A 150 4.91 3.32 -6.86
CA ASP A 150 6.18 3.87 -6.40
C ASP A 150 6.06 4.26 -4.92
N ASN A 151 6.61 3.44 -4.03
CA ASN A 151 6.61 3.67 -2.60
C ASN A 151 8.01 4.04 -2.09
N GLN A 152 8.17 5.30 -1.71
CA GLN A 152 9.33 5.87 -1.01
C GLN A 152 8.95 6.29 0.43
N GLY A 153 7.67 6.18 0.79
CA GLY A 153 7.13 6.48 2.11
C GLY A 153 6.71 5.22 2.85
N VAL A 154 5.57 5.29 3.55
CA VAL A 154 5.00 4.19 4.32
C VAL A 154 3.65 3.77 3.74
N VAL A 155 3.48 2.47 3.55
CA VAL A 155 2.20 1.79 3.37
C VAL A 155 2.03 0.85 4.55
N ASN A 156 0.99 1.03 5.36
CA ASN A 156 0.77 0.23 6.56
C ASN A 156 -0.70 -0.20 6.70
N SER A 157 -0.93 -1.51 6.74
CA SER A 157 -2.24 -2.08 7.03
C SER A 157 -2.32 -2.62 8.45
N GLY A 158 -3.31 -2.18 9.22
CA GLY A 158 -3.68 -2.75 10.52
C GLY A 158 -4.38 -4.11 10.42
N GLY A 159 -4.71 -4.57 9.21
CA GLY A 159 -5.25 -5.89 8.91
C GLY A 159 -4.46 -6.57 7.79
N THR A 160 -5.15 -7.23 6.86
CA THR A 160 -4.51 -7.78 5.66
C THR A 160 -4.14 -6.67 4.68
N LEU A 161 -3.12 -6.90 3.86
CA LEU A 161 -2.76 -6.04 2.74
C LEU A 161 -2.85 -6.85 1.45
N THR A 162 -3.58 -6.36 0.46
CA THR A 162 -3.70 -7.00 -0.85
C THR A 162 -3.32 -6.02 -1.96
N PHE A 163 -2.38 -6.45 -2.79
CA PHE A 163 -2.03 -5.85 -4.08
C PHE A 163 -2.09 -6.99 -5.10
N ASN A 164 -3.08 -7.03 -5.99
CA ASN A 164 -3.27 -8.15 -6.91
C ASN A 164 -3.27 -7.71 -8.38
N GLN A 165 -2.15 -7.15 -8.83
CA GLN A 165 -1.99 -6.54 -10.14
C GLN A 165 -0.84 -7.21 -10.90
N THR A 166 -1.09 -8.41 -11.44
CA THR A 166 -0.08 -9.33 -12.01
C THR A 166 0.75 -8.78 -13.17
N THR A 167 0.38 -7.63 -13.74
CA THR A 167 1.14 -6.93 -14.78
C THR A 167 1.77 -5.63 -14.31
N ALA A 168 1.47 -5.17 -13.09
CA ALA A 168 1.94 -3.90 -12.57
C ALA A 168 3.39 -3.98 -12.08
N ILE A 169 4.03 -2.81 -11.99
CA ILE A 169 5.35 -2.64 -11.38
C ILE A 169 5.18 -2.16 -9.95
N VAL A 170 5.85 -2.79 -9.00
CA VAL A 170 5.97 -2.32 -7.63
C VAL A 170 7.42 -1.92 -7.39
N ASN A 171 7.67 -0.63 -7.22
CA ASN A 171 8.94 -0.08 -6.78
C ASN A 171 8.80 0.35 -5.32
N ASN A 172 9.41 -0.39 -4.40
CA ASN A 172 9.41 -0.11 -2.98
C ASN A 172 10.84 0.16 -2.50
N SER A 173 11.15 1.43 -2.26
CA SER A 173 12.33 1.86 -1.52
C SER A 173 11.99 2.40 -0.13
N GLY A 174 10.71 2.35 0.25
CA GLY A 174 10.18 2.71 1.56
C GLY A 174 9.77 1.46 2.35
N GLN A 175 8.62 1.55 3.03
CA GLN A 175 8.08 0.46 3.85
C GLN A 175 6.69 0.06 3.38
N ILE A 176 6.47 -1.24 3.27
CA ILE A 176 5.15 -1.88 3.13
C ILE A 176 5.01 -2.84 4.31
N VAL A 177 4.08 -2.55 5.22
CA VAL A 177 3.88 -3.32 6.45
C VAL A 177 2.42 -3.75 6.58
N SER A 178 2.20 -4.99 7.00
CA SER A 178 0.86 -5.54 7.23
C SER A 178 0.77 -6.23 8.59
N ALA A 179 -0.23 -5.93 9.40
CA ALA A 179 -0.43 -6.62 10.67
C ALA A 179 -0.98 -8.05 10.46
N GLY A 180 -1.82 -8.23 9.44
CA GLY A 180 -2.27 -9.52 8.92
C GLY A 180 -1.48 -9.96 7.69
N GLN A 181 -1.98 -10.98 6.97
CA GLN A 181 -1.32 -11.48 5.75
C GLN A 181 -1.10 -10.36 4.73
N ALA A 182 0.10 -10.29 4.18
CA ALA A 182 0.43 -9.45 3.03
C ALA A 182 0.46 -10.30 1.77
N THR A 183 -0.37 -9.95 0.78
CA THR A 183 -0.42 -10.60 -0.53
C THR A 183 -0.05 -9.59 -1.61
N ILE A 184 1.02 -9.86 -2.34
CA ILE A 184 1.54 -9.01 -3.42
C ILE A 184 1.69 -9.86 -4.68
N ALA A 185 0.77 -9.69 -5.63
CA ALA A 185 0.90 -10.20 -6.98
C ALA A 185 1.23 -9.05 -7.95
N ALA A 186 2.39 -9.11 -8.59
CA ALA A 186 2.91 -8.05 -9.45
C ALA A 186 3.55 -8.62 -10.73
N GLY A 187 3.71 -7.82 -11.78
CA GLY A 187 4.58 -8.19 -12.90
C GLY A 187 6.04 -8.14 -12.45
N VAL A 188 6.46 -6.95 -12.00
CA VAL A 188 7.80 -6.70 -11.49
C VAL A 188 7.69 -6.24 -10.04
N LEU A 189 8.42 -6.90 -9.14
CA LEU A 189 8.56 -6.46 -7.75
C LEU A 189 10.01 -6.03 -7.50
N ASN A 190 10.24 -4.73 -7.39
CA ASN A 190 11.50 -4.15 -6.96
C ASN A 190 11.37 -3.66 -5.51
N ASN A 191 12.02 -4.32 -4.59
CA ASN A 191 12.11 -3.98 -3.17
C ASN A 191 13.55 -3.56 -2.78
N ASP A 192 14.34 -3.07 -3.74
CA ASP A 192 15.74 -2.72 -3.51
C ASP A 192 15.86 -1.58 -2.50
N GLY A 193 16.64 -1.82 -1.44
CA GLY A 193 16.78 -0.90 -0.29
C GLY A 193 15.52 -0.67 0.54
N GLY A 194 14.39 -1.29 0.17
CA GLY A 194 13.10 -1.16 0.84
C GLY A 194 12.82 -2.27 1.86
N GLN A 195 11.64 -2.21 2.45
CA GLN A 195 11.12 -3.24 3.35
C GLN A 195 9.69 -3.64 2.98
N ILE A 196 9.47 -4.95 2.87
CA ILE A 196 8.15 -5.58 2.91
C ILE A 196 8.14 -6.45 4.16
N ALA A 197 7.23 -6.20 5.08
CA ALA A 197 7.17 -6.94 6.33
C ALA A 197 5.74 -7.19 6.77
N THR A 198 5.58 -8.21 7.59
CA THR A 198 4.43 -8.27 8.49
C THR A 198 4.81 -7.77 9.87
N LEU A 199 3.84 -7.28 10.65
CA LEU A 199 4.09 -6.81 12.01
C LEU A 199 4.80 -7.90 12.83
N LYS A 200 5.87 -7.49 13.53
CA LYS A 200 6.64 -8.40 14.39
C LYS A 200 5.71 -9.10 15.39
N ASP A 201 5.94 -10.39 15.59
CA ASP A 201 5.19 -11.25 16.51
C ASP A 201 3.69 -11.44 16.18
N SER A 202 3.19 -10.94 15.04
CA SER A 202 1.81 -11.18 14.60
C SER A 202 1.52 -12.59 14.09
N GLY A 203 2.54 -13.38 13.76
CA GLY A 203 2.38 -14.69 13.11
C GLY A 203 1.86 -14.62 11.67
N ALA A 204 1.69 -13.42 11.11
CA ALA A 204 1.15 -13.21 9.78
C ALA A 204 2.15 -13.56 8.67
N SER A 205 1.63 -14.09 7.58
CA SER A 205 2.44 -14.56 6.45
C SER A 205 2.57 -13.53 5.33
N ILE A 206 3.61 -13.68 4.52
CA ILE A 206 3.80 -12.95 3.26
C ILE A 206 3.60 -13.93 2.10
N VAL A 207 2.78 -13.54 1.12
CA VAL A 207 2.61 -14.26 -0.14
C VAL A 207 2.96 -13.31 -1.29
N ILE A 208 3.99 -13.64 -2.05
CA ILE A 208 4.45 -12.88 -3.21
C ILE A 208 4.32 -13.76 -4.45
N ALA A 209 3.65 -13.25 -5.47
CA ALA A 209 3.63 -13.82 -6.81
C ALA A 209 4.15 -12.78 -7.81
N SER A 210 5.19 -13.08 -8.58
CA SER A 210 5.66 -12.13 -9.59
C SER A 210 6.31 -12.76 -10.80
N GLN A 211 6.52 -11.98 -11.85
CA GLN A 211 7.32 -12.41 -13.00
C GLN A 211 8.81 -12.24 -12.71
N SER A 212 9.20 -11.17 -12.04
CA SER A 212 10.57 -10.96 -11.57
C SER A 212 10.60 -10.23 -10.24
N MET A 213 11.59 -10.55 -9.41
CA MET A 213 11.77 -9.93 -8.10
C MET A 213 13.21 -9.46 -7.90
N SER A 214 13.36 -8.23 -7.44
CA SER A 214 14.61 -7.69 -6.91
C SER A 214 14.40 -7.27 -5.45
N ASN A 215 15.34 -7.63 -4.59
CA ASN A 215 15.38 -7.33 -3.16
C ASN A 215 16.81 -6.96 -2.74
N GLN A 216 17.57 -6.30 -3.63
CA GLN A 216 18.97 -5.99 -3.40
C GLN A 216 19.13 -4.98 -2.28
N GLY A 217 19.87 -5.35 -1.23
CA GLY A 217 19.98 -4.52 -0.02
C GLY A 217 18.64 -4.27 0.69
N GLY A 218 17.56 -4.92 0.25
CA GLY A 218 16.21 -4.79 0.80
C GLY A 218 15.89 -5.89 1.80
N SER A 219 14.68 -5.84 2.35
CA SER A 219 14.19 -6.83 3.31
C SER A 219 12.76 -7.31 3.02
N VAL A 220 12.57 -8.62 3.08
CA VAL A 220 11.25 -9.29 3.10
C VAL A 220 11.17 -10.08 4.40
N LEU A 221 10.32 -9.66 5.34
CA LEU A 221 10.30 -10.16 6.72
C LEU A 221 8.91 -10.64 7.14
N ALA A 222 8.67 -11.95 7.08
CA ALA A 222 7.42 -12.56 7.53
C ALA A 222 7.50 -13.00 9.00
N SER A 223 6.50 -12.62 9.79
CA SER A 223 6.30 -13.01 11.19
C SER A 223 5.70 -14.41 11.31
N GLY A 224 5.09 -14.89 10.23
CA GLY A 224 4.66 -16.26 10.00
C GLY A 224 5.45 -16.89 8.87
N ASP A 225 4.74 -17.41 7.88
CA ASP A 225 5.32 -18.06 6.70
C ASP A 225 5.66 -17.05 5.61
N ALA A 226 6.62 -17.36 4.76
CA ALA A 226 6.85 -16.63 3.51
C ALA A 226 6.74 -17.59 2.32
N THR A 227 5.86 -17.25 1.37
CA THR A 227 5.74 -17.96 0.09
C THR A 227 6.01 -16.98 -1.04
N LEU A 228 7.10 -17.19 -1.76
CA LEU A 228 7.54 -16.38 -2.89
C LEU A 228 7.53 -17.26 -4.15
N ALA A 229 6.56 -17.03 -5.03
CA ALA A 229 6.43 -17.71 -6.31
C ALA A 229 6.76 -16.73 -7.45
N VAL A 230 7.99 -16.79 -7.94
CA VAL A 230 8.51 -15.90 -8.98
C VAL A 230 8.75 -16.71 -10.24
N THR A 231 8.08 -16.38 -11.34
CA THR A 231 8.20 -17.19 -12.59
C THR A 231 9.50 -16.96 -13.33
N GLY A 232 10.19 -15.84 -13.07
CA GLY A 232 11.51 -15.50 -13.62
C GLY A 232 12.59 -15.45 -12.54
N ALA A 233 13.50 -14.49 -12.67
CA ALA A 233 14.65 -14.35 -11.79
C ALA A 233 14.30 -13.67 -10.46
N VAL A 234 15.04 -14.06 -9.42
CA VAL A 234 15.02 -13.44 -8.09
C VAL A 234 16.42 -12.95 -7.75
N ASN A 235 16.56 -11.65 -7.49
CA ASN A 235 17.82 -11.05 -7.05
C ASN A 235 17.71 -10.60 -5.59
N ASN A 236 18.29 -11.38 -4.68
CA ASN A 236 18.42 -11.10 -3.25
C ASN A 236 19.86 -10.70 -2.86
N ALA A 237 20.67 -10.19 -3.80
CA ALA A 237 22.06 -9.84 -3.50
C ALA A 237 22.14 -8.75 -2.41
N ARG A 238 22.91 -9.02 -1.34
CA ARG A 238 22.98 -8.18 -0.12
C ARG A 238 21.63 -7.92 0.57
N GLY A 239 20.57 -8.62 0.17
CA GLY A 239 19.23 -8.50 0.73
C GLY A 239 18.93 -9.58 1.77
N THR A 240 17.78 -9.45 2.41
CA THR A 240 17.27 -10.42 3.38
C THR A 240 15.86 -10.87 2.98
N ILE A 241 15.65 -12.19 2.92
CA ILE A 241 14.34 -12.82 2.88
C ILE A 241 14.26 -13.73 4.11
N GLN A 242 13.33 -13.45 5.01
CA GLN A 242 13.18 -14.19 6.25
C GLN A 242 11.71 -14.52 6.53
N ALA A 243 11.48 -15.74 6.99
CA ALA A 243 10.24 -16.15 7.63
C ALA A 243 10.54 -16.60 9.06
N GLN A 244 9.67 -16.26 10.00
CA GLN A 244 9.73 -16.87 11.33
C GLN A 244 9.36 -18.35 11.26
N ARG A 245 8.35 -18.71 10.45
CA ARG A 245 7.92 -20.10 10.23
C ARG A 245 8.45 -20.61 8.90
N ASP A 246 7.62 -21.23 8.07
CA ASP A 246 8.08 -21.88 6.84
C ASP A 246 8.46 -20.84 5.78
N LEU A 247 9.54 -21.12 5.04
CA LEU A 247 9.94 -20.32 3.89
C LEU A 247 9.96 -21.19 2.64
N GLN A 248 9.13 -20.82 1.67
CA GLN A 248 9.12 -21.37 0.33
C GLN A 248 9.46 -20.27 -0.68
N LEU A 249 10.53 -20.48 -1.44
CA LEU A 249 10.95 -19.60 -2.53
C LEU A 249 11.14 -20.42 -3.81
N THR A 250 10.30 -20.17 -4.81
CA THR A 250 10.44 -20.71 -6.15
C THR A 250 10.76 -19.57 -7.12
N ALA A 251 11.88 -19.68 -7.81
CA ALA A 251 12.28 -18.85 -8.94
C ALA A 251 12.28 -19.70 -10.21
N GLY A 252 11.52 -19.34 -11.24
CA GLY A 252 11.60 -20.05 -12.52
C GLY A 252 12.92 -19.79 -13.25
N GLY A 253 13.61 -18.68 -12.93
CA GLY A 253 14.92 -18.31 -13.46
C GLY A 253 16.06 -18.46 -12.45
N ALA A 254 17.05 -17.58 -12.56
CA ALA A 254 18.18 -17.54 -11.64
C ALA A 254 17.78 -16.95 -10.27
N LEU A 255 18.27 -17.57 -9.20
CA LEU A 255 18.26 -17.02 -7.85
C LEU A 255 19.67 -16.52 -7.51
N ASN A 256 19.82 -15.21 -7.39
CA ASN A 256 21.06 -14.57 -6.91
C ASN A 256 20.90 -14.21 -5.43
N ASN A 257 21.61 -14.89 -4.55
CA ASN A 257 21.73 -14.63 -3.12
C ASN A 257 23.17 -14.21 -2.73
N ALA A 258 23.93 -13.61 -3.63
CA ALA A 258 25.31 -13.19 -3.37
C ALA A 258 25.37 -12.18 -2.22
N SER A 259 26.13 -12.50 -1.16
CA SER A 259 26.18 -11.74 0.11
C SER A 259 24.80 -11.48 0.74
N GLY A 260 23.77 -12.23 0.33
CA GLY A 260 22.40 -12.12 0.81
C GLY A 260 22.06 -13.16 1.86
N VAL A 261 20.85 -13.05 2.41
CA VAL A 261 20.33 -13.89 3.48
C VAL A 261 18.96 -14.43 3.08
N ILE A 262 18.79 -15.75 3.15
CA ILE A 262 17.50 -16.44 3.02
C ILE A 262 17.34 -17.41 4.20
N GLU A 263 16.36 -17.14 5.08
CA GLU A 263 16.26 -17.85 6.35
C GLU A 263 14.84 -18.16 6.82
N ALA A 264 14.68 -19.35 7.40
CA ALA A 264 13.54 -19.73 8.22
C ALA A 264 14.04 -19.96 9.66
N VAL A 265 13.48 -19.27 10.66
CA VAL A 265 14.20 -19.07 11.95
C VAL A 265 13.63 -19.76 13.20
N THR A 266 12.41 -20.32 13.18
CA THR A 266 11.86 -21.02 14.38
C THR A 266 12.19 -22.52 14.40
N ALA A 267 12.15 -23.14 15.58
CA ALA A 267 12.55 -24.55 15.77
C ALA A 267 11.73 -25.57 14.96
N ALA A 268 10.53 -25.22 14.51
CA ALA A 268 9.66 -26.08 13.71
C ALA A 268 9.66 -25.73 12.20
N SER A 269 10.43 -24.72 11.78
CA SER A 269 10.39 -24.26 10.40
C SER A 269 10.98 -25.26 9.41
N SER A 270 10.50 -25.20 8.18
CA SER A 270 11.07 -25.80 6.99
C SER A 270 11.49 -24.72 5.99
N LEU A 271 12.39 -25.10 5.08
CA LEU A 271 12.91 -24.22 4.05
C LEU A 271 12.90 -24.96 2.71
N THR A 272 12.23 -24.41 1.71
CA THR A 272 12.25 -24.93 0.33
C THR A 272 12.69 -23.84 -0.63
N LEU A 273 13.83 -24.03 -1.30
CA LEU A 273 14.31 -23.19 -2.37
C LEU A 273 14.35 -23.98 -3.68
N GLN A 274 13.77 -23.43 -4.72
CA GLN A 274 13.84 -23.96 -6.08
C GLN A 274 14.20 -22.84 -7.04
N ALA A 275 15.22 -23.06 -7.88
CA ALA A 275 15.59 -22.16 -8.96
C ALA A 275 16.16 -22.92 -10.16
N SER A 276 16.28 -22.25 -11.32
CA SER A 276 17.06 -22.80 -12.45
C SER A 276 18.56 -22.83 -12.13
N THR A 277 19.07 -21.76 -11.51
CA THR A 277 20.44 -21.65 -11.02
C THR A 277 20.44 -20.93 -9.68
N ILE A 278 21.37 -21.26 -8.79
CA ILE A 278 21.50 -20.61 -7.48
C ILE A 278 22.93 -20.09 -7.33
N ASP A 279 23.08 -18.78 -7.17
CA ASP A 279 24.31 -18.14 -6.70
C ASP A 279 24.15 -17.80 -5.22
N ASN A 280 24.96 -18.41 -4.35
CA ASN A 280 25.02 -18.11 -2.92
C ASN A 280 26.42 -17.65 -2.51
N SER A 281 27.16 -16.98 -3.41
CA SER A 281 28.52 -16.51 -3.15
C SER A 281 28.56 -15.52 -1.98
N ALA A 282 29.28 -15.90 -0.91
CA ALA A 282 29.31 -15.18 0.37
C ALA A 282 27.91 -14.94 1.00
N GLY A 283 26.87 -15.62 0.52
CA GLY A 283 25.51 -15.55 1.04
C GLY A 283 25.21 -16.64 2.06
N ARG A 284 24.05 -16.54 2.70
CA ARG A 284 23.54 -17.50 3.68
C ARG A 284 22.15 -17.99 3.28
N VAL A 285 21.99 -19.31 3.29
CA VAL A 285 20.70 -20.00 3.15
C VAL A 285 20.57 -20.96 4.32
N VAL A 286 19.64 -20.73 5.25
CA VAL A 286 19.55 -21.53 6.47
C VAL A 286 18.10 -21.78 6.89
N ASN A 287 17.81 -23.04 7.21
CA ASN A 287 16.72 -23.40 8.10
C ASN A 287 17.29 -23.57 9.51
N VAL A 288 16.84 -22.76 10.47
CA VAL A 288 17.20 -22.94 11.89
C VAL A 288 16.37 -24.07 12.52
N GLY A 289 15.19 -24.34 11.96
CA GLY A 289 14.27 -25.36 12.43
C GLY A 289 14.70 -26.80 12.18
N THR A 290 13.92 -27.72 12.75
CA THR A 290 14.08 -29.18 12.63
C THR A 290 13.41 -29.75 11.37
N GLY A 291 12.63 -28.95 10.65
CA GLY A 291 12.01 -29.32 9.39
C GLY A 291 13.06 -29.50 8.28
N ALA A 292 12.62 -30.09 7.16
CA ALA A 292 13.50 -30.30 6.02
C ALA A 292 13.96 -28.95 5.43
N ALA A 293 15.24 -28.89 5.06
CA ALA A 293 15.80 -27.86 4.21
C ALA A 293 16.04 -28.47 2.82
N THR A 294 15.20 -28.11 1.85
CA THR A 294 15.30 -28.59 0.47
C THR A 294 15.77 -27.45 -0.42
N VAL A 295 16.92 -27.63 -1.08
CA VAL A 295 17.45 -26.67 -2.05
C VAL A 295 17.66 -27.41 -3.37
N SER A 296 17.01 -26.94 -4.43
CA SER A 296 17.07 -27.56 -5.75
C SER A 296 17.41 -26.52 -6.83
N ALA A 297 18.42 -26.85 -7.63
CA ALA A 297 18.75 -26.14 -8.85
C ALA A 297 18.48 -27.07 -10.03
N GLN A 298 17.40 -26.84 -10.78
CA GLN A 298 17.05 -27.61 -11.96
C GLN A 298 16.54 -26.63 -13.02
N GLY A 299 17.17 -26.62 -14.20
CA GLY A 299 16.59 -25.93 -15.35
C GLY A 299 15.24 -26.58 -15.66
N LEU A 300 14.18 -25.78 -15.67
CA LEU A 300 12.85 -26.21 -16.12
C LEU A 300 12.87 -26.52 -17.62
#